data_AF-A0A1M5UNQ6-F1
#
_entry.id   AF-A0A1M5UNQ6-F1
#
_cell.length_a   1.000
_cell.length_b   1.000
_cell.length_c   1.000
_cell.angle_alpha   90.00
_cell.angle_beta   90.00
_cell.angle_gamma   90.00
#
_symmetry.space_group_name_H-M   'P 1'
#
loop_
_entity.id
_entity.type
_entity.pdbx_description
1 polymer ?
#
loop_
_entity_poly.entity_id
_entity_poly.type
_entity_poly.pdbx_seq_one_letter_code
_entity_poly.pdbx_strand_id
1 'polypeptide(L)' 'MRKTTKSPGEKIVKDIKRATRKHYSSEEKIRIVLDGLRGEDVRRQVLDSKADAAPFSRRLLQ' A
#
# COMPACT_ATOMS: atom_id res chain seq x y z
N MET A 1 -1.63 -30.40 14.67
CA MET A 1 -1.18 -29.06 15.13
C MET A 1 0.34 -29.00 15.16
N ARG A 2 1.00 -28.25 14.27
CA ARG A 2 2.47 -28.12 14.27
C ARG A 2 2.88 -27.16 15.38
N LYS A 3 3.48 -27.67 16.46
CA LYS A 3 4.14 -26.82 17.48
C LYS A 3 5.52 -26.44 16.96
N THR A 4 5.67 -25.24 16.41
CA THR A 4 7.00 -24.68 16.16
C THR A 4 7.58 -24.26 17.51
N THR A 5 8.64 -24.93 17.95
CA THR A 5 9.44 -24.53 19.10
C THR A 5 10.16 -23.23 18.73
N LYS A 6 9.53 -22.09 19.03
CA LYS A 6 10.14 -20.77 18.80
C LYS A 6 11.45 -20.70 19.56
N SER A 7 12.54 -20.49 18.84
CA SER A 7 13.87 -20.39 19.42
C SER A 7 13.91 -19.19 20.39
N PRO A 8 14.80 -19.23 21.41
CA PRO A 8 14.94 -18.12 22.35
C PRO A 8 15.18 -16.77 21.64
N GLY A 9 15.94 -16.78 20.53
CA GLY A 9 16.18 -15.59 19.71
C GLY A 9 14.93 -15.03 19.04
N GLU A 10 14.01 -15.89 18.59
CA GLU A 10 12.76 -15.44 17.96
C GLU A 10 11.82 -14.77 18.97
N LYS A 11 11.84 -15.21 20.23
CA LYS A 11 11.12 -14.56 21.33
C LYS A 11 11.70 -13.16 21.60
N ILE A 12 13.02 -13.06 21.73
CA ILE A 12 13.71 -11.78 21.96
C ILE A 12 13.42 -10.77 20.85
N VAL A 13 13.51 -11.18 19.58
CA VAL A 13 13.21 -10.30 18.43
C VAL A 13 11.75 -9.84 18.47
N LYS A 14 10.82 -10.74 18.80
CA LYS A 14 9.40 -10.39 18.91
C LYS A 14 9.15 -9.39 20.04
N ASP A 15 9.83 -9.57 21.17
CA ASP A 15 9.69 -8.68 22.32
C ASP A 15 10.32 -7.31 22.06
N ILE A 16 11.48 -7.25 21.41
CA ILE A 16 12.09 -5.99 20.95
C ILE A 16 11.15 -5.26 19.99
N LYS A 17 10.60 -5.95 18.97
CA LYS A 17 9.65 -5.37 18.02
C LYS A 17 8.37 -4.86 18.68
N ARG A 18 7.95 -5.51 19.77
CA ARG A 18 6.78 -5.08 20.54
C ARG A 18 7.11 -3.88 21.43
N ALA A 19 8.25 -3.88 22.10
CA ALA A 19 8.71 -2.80 22.96
C ALA A 19 9.00 -1.51 22.18
N THR A 20 9.53 -1.65 20.96
CA THR A 20 9.84 -0.53 20.05
C THR A 20 8.67 -0.13 19.14
N ARG A 21 7.48 -0.69 19.35
CA ARG A 21 6.31 -0.38 18.53
C ARG A 21 5.90 1.08 18.75
N LYS A 22 5.81 1.85 17.66
CA LYS A 22 5.28 3.22 17.70
C LYS A 22 3.80 3.19 18.06
N HIS A 23 3.44 3.95 19.09
CA HIS A 23 2.06 4.20 19.47
C HIS A 23 1.58 5.44 18.74
N TYR A 24 0.56 5.26 17.90
CA TYR A 24 -0.09 6.37 17.21
C TYR A 24 -1.40 6.69 17.93
N SER A 25 -1.66 7.98 18.14
CA SER A 25 -2.97 8.43 18.62
C SER A 25 -4.06 8.14 17.57
N SER A 26 -5.33 8.18 17.96
CA SER A 26 -6.44 8.00 17.01
C SER A 26 -6.39 9.03 15.88
N GLU A 27 -6.07 10.29 16.19
CA GLU A 27 -5.92 11.36 15.20
C GLU A 27 -4.77 11.12 14.24
N GLU A 28 -3.64 10.62 14.74
CA GLU A 28 -2.47 10.33 13.92
C GLU A 28 -2.71 9.15 12.98
N LYS A 29 -3.44 8.13 13.44
CA LYS A 29 -3.91 7.04 12.57
C LYS A 29 -4.82 7.54 11.45
N ILE A 30 -5.76 8.44 11.77
CA ILE A 30 -6.65 9.05 10.78
C ILE A 30 -5.83 9.84 9.75
N ARG A 31 -4.85 10.64 10.19
CA ARG A 31 -3.94 11.38 9.30
C ARG A 31 -3.16 10.47 8.36
N ILE A 32 -2.56 9.40 8.89
CA ILE A 32 -1.80 8.44 8.07
C ILE A 32 -2.69 7.77 7.01
N VAL A 33 -3.93 7.41 7.36
CA VAL A 33 -4.87 6.81 6.40
C VAL A 33 -5.26 7.81 5.31
N LEU A 34 -5.59 9.05 5.69
CA LEU A 34 -5.96 10.09 4.73
C LEU A 34 -4.80 10.45 3.79
N ASP A 35 -3.58 10.51 4.32
CA ASP A 35 -2.37 10.77 3.53
C ASP A 35 -2.05 9.60 2.58
N GLY A 36 -2.17 8.36 3.06
CA GLY A 36 -1.99 7.15 2.25
C GLY A 36 -2.99 7.04 1.10
N LEU A 37 -4.25 7.44 1.30
CA LEU A 37 -5.27 7.44 0.25
C LEU A 37 -4.99 8.50 -0.83
N ARG A 38 -4.50 9.69 -0.46
CA ARG A 38 -4.08 10.73 -1.42
C ARG A 38 -2.85 10.30 -2.23
N GLY A 39 -1.98 9.46 -1.65
CA GLY A 39 -0.83 8.84 -2.34
C GLY A 39 -1.17 7.65 -3.24
N GLU A 40 -2.39 7.11 -3.19
CA GLU A 40 -2.82 6.07 -4.16
C GLU A 40 -3.36 6.67 -5.47
N ASP A 41 -3.78 7.95 -5.47
CA ASP A 41 -4.21 8.65 -6.68
C ASP A 41 -3.10 8.74 -7.74
N VAL A 42 -1.82 8.87 -7.33
CA VAL A 42 -0.69 8.86 -8.29
C VAL A 42 -0.48 7.49 -8.95
N ARG A 43 -0.84 6.38 -8.31
CA ARG A 43 -0.77 5.06 -8.94
C ARG A 43 -1.87 4.89 -9.99
N ARG A 44 -3.03 5.51 -9.77
CA ARG A 44 -4.18 5.46 -10.70
C ARG A 44 -4.02 6.46 -11.86
N GLN A 45 -3.53 7.66 -11.59
CA GLN A 45 -3.28 8.70 -12.60
C GLN A 45 -2.28 8.28 -13.68
N VAL A 46 -1.27 7.48 -13.32
CA VAL A 46 -0.32 6.90 -14.31
C VAL A 46 -0.99 5.85 -15.20
N LEU A 47 -2.05 5.17 -14.75
CA LEU A 47 -2.80 4.20 -15.55
C LEU A 47 -3.83 4.86 -16.47
N ASP A 48 -4.40 6.00 -16.07
CA ASP A 48 -5.38 6.73 -16.88
C ASP A 48 -4.74 7.48 -18.06
N SER A 49 -3.44 7.81 -17.98
CA SER A 49 -2.72 8.54 -19.05
C SER A 49 -2.34 7.69 -20.28
N LYS A 50 -2.56 6.36 -20.26
CA LYS A 50 -2.30 5.48 -21.42
C LYS A 50 -3.52 5.23 -22.31
N ALA A 51 -4.70 5.75 -21.97
CA ALA A 51 -5.95 5.43 -22.66
C ALA A 51 -6.29 6.34 -23.86
N ASP A 52 -5.56 7.45 -24.08
CA ASP A 52 -5.95 8.46 -25.08
C ASP A 52 -5.10 8.49 -26.37
N ALA A 53 -4.31 7.45 -26.65
CA ALA A 53 -3.53 7.37 -27.89
C ALA A 53 -4.27 6.59 -29.00
N ALA A 54 -5.27 7.22 -29.63
CA ALA A 54 -5.47 7.23 -31.10
C ALA A 54 -6.83 7.83 -31.51
N PRO A 55 -6.90 9.10 -31.96
CA PRO A 55 -7.97 9.56 -32.83
C PRO A 55 -7.58 9.35 -34.30
N PHE A 56 -8.59 9.19 -35.16
CA PHE A 56 -8.49 9.26 -36.63
C PHE A 56 -7.77 8.09 -37.35
N SER A 57 -8.55 7.12 -37.86
CA SER A 57 -8.43 6.57 -39.22
C SER A 57 -9.40 5.40 -39.45
N ARG A 58 -10.70 5.68 -39.60
CA ARG A 58 -11.65 4.76 -40.26
C ARG A 58 -12.79 5.55 -40.91
N ARG A 59 -12.42 6.31 -41.94
CA ARG A 59 -13.34 6.81 -42.95
C ARG A 59 -12.74 6.45 -44.30
N LEU A 60 -13.14 5.30 -44.82
CA LEU A 60 -13.16 4.90 -46.24
C LEU A 60 -13.48 3.40 -46.34
N LEU A 61 -14.74 3.03 -46.15
CA LEU A 61 -15.45 1.99 -46.91
C LEU A 61 -16.92 1.95 -46.46
N GLN A 62 -17.72 2.86 -47.01
CA GLN A 62 -19.15 2.74 -47.31
C GLN A 62 -19.57 3.97 -48.09
#